data_AF-A0A4U1YXG2-F1
#
_entry.id   AF-A0A4U1YXG2-F1
#
_cell.length_a   1.000
_cell.length_b   1.000
_cell.length_c   1.000
_cell.angle_alpha   90.00
_cell.angle_beta   90.00
_cell.angle_gamma   90.00
#
_symmetry.space_group_name_H-M   'P 1'
#
loop_
_entity.id
_entity.type
_entity.pdbx_description
1 polymer ?
#
loop_
_entity_poly.entity_id
_entity_poly.type
_entity_poly.pdbx_seq_one_letter_code
_entity_poly.pdbx_strand_id
1 'polypeptide(L)'
;MTKKDDIYIQVLKYAVENDGPFDLTKMFKELHVTEDQKVMLLQQVEIGNVLAHRMTTVGFNRRVESCEQIKVWCSAIDRFRLLEYQELQEARESSKSASRMARIAILISIISFFSAVGISLYQISSPIILPEHFWDRQDEFIKALETKVAESLNNQDS
;
A
#
# COMPACT_ATOMS: atom_id res chain seq x y z
N MET A 1 -18.98 -3.70 5.21
CA MET A 1 -19.40 -2.60 6.10
C MET A 1 -18.86 -1.31 5.52
N THR A 2 -19.74 -0.52 4.91
CA THR A 2 -19.42 0.84 4.44
C THR A 2 -18.99 1.65 5.66
N LYS A 3 -17.72 2.07 5.66
CA LYS A 3 -17.15 2.88 6.72
C LYS A 3 -17.87 4.24 6.62
N LYS A 4 -18.94 4.41 7.39
CA LYS A 4 -19.54 5.73 7.60
C LYS A 4 -18.41 6.59 8.12
N ASP A 5 -17.98 7.59 7.34
CA ASP A 5 -16.96 8.54 7.77
C ASP A 5 -17.34 9.02 9.17
N ASP A 6 -16.38 9.04 10.08
CA ASP A 6 -16.58 9.50 11.45
C ASP A 6 -17.24 10.89 11.44
N ILE A 7 -18.23 11.12 12.30
CA ILE A 7 -18.98 12.37 12.32
C ILE A 7 -18.06 13.58 12.53
N TYR A 8 -16.97 13.41 13.28
CA TYR A 8 -15.94 14.44 13.43
C TYR A 8 -15.33 14.86 12.11
N ILE A 9 -15.00 13.89 11.25
CA ILE A 9 -14.42 14.17 9.93
C ILE A 9 -15.45 14.86 9.04
N GLN A 10 -16.72 14.47 9.12
CA GLN A 10 -17.80 15.13 8.37
C GLN A 10 -17.99 16.59 8.80
N VAL A 11 -17.97 16.86 10.11
CA VAL A 11 -18.02 18.22 10.66
C VAL A 11 -16.84 19.06 10.19
N LEU A 12 -15.62 18.50 10.20
CA LEU A 12 -14.43 19.20 9.72
C LEU A 12 -14.49 19.48 8.21
N LYS A 13 -14.94 18.52 7.39
CA LYS A 13 -15.15 18.72 5.95
C LYS A 13 -16.15 19.85 5.70
N TYR A 14 -17.30 19.80 6.37
CA TYR A 14 -18.34 20.84 6.28
C TYR A 14 -17.79 22.22 6.64
N ALA A 15 -17.00 22.31 7.71
CA ALA A 15 -16.42 23.56 8.19
C ALA A 15 -15.38 24.15 7.22
N VAL A 16 -14.64 23.30 6.52
CA VAL A 16 -13.68 23.72 5.48
C VAL A 16 -14.41 24.19 4.22
N GLU A 17 -15.46 23.48 3.81
CA GLU A 17 -16.27 23.82 2.62
C GLU A 17 -17.01 25.16 2.76
N ASN A 18 -17.46 25.51 3.97
CA ASN A 18 -18.20 26.75 4.23
C ASN A 18 -17.30 28.00 4.38
N ASP A 19 -15.97 27.85 4.31
CA ASP A 19 -14.92 28.88 4.38
C ASP A 19 -15.32 30.18 5.10
N GLY A 20 -15.53 30.09 6.42
CA GLY A 20 -15.88 31.23 7.26
C GLY A 20 -16.72 30.85 8.49
N PRO A 21 -17.27 31.86 9.19
CA PRO A 21 -18.20 31.62 10.29
C PRO A 21 -19.56 31.10 9.79
N PHE A 22 -20.01 29.98 10.36
CA PHE A 22 -21.30 29.35 10.04
C PHE A 22 -22.09 29.05 11.32
N ASP A 23 -23.38 28.77 11.15
CA ASP A 23 -24.29 28.43 12.24
C ASP A 23 -24.17 26.94 12.60
N LEU A 24 -23.80 26.67 13.85
CA LEU A 24 -23.62 25.32 14.39
C LEU A 24 -24.93 24.51 14.36
N THR A 25 -26.05 25.15 14.67
CA THR A 25 -27.37 24.48 14.68
C THR A 25 -27.81 24.11 13.27
N LYS A 26 -27.47 24.95 12.28
CA LYS A 26 -27.72 24.66 10.87
C LYS A 26 -26.88 23.46 10.40
N MET A 27 -25.60 23.43 10.76
CA MET A 27 -24.71 22.30 10.45
C MET A 27 -25.26 20.97 11.01
N PHE A 28 -25.74 20.95 12.26
CA PHE A 28 -26.31 19.72 12.84
C PHE A 28 -27.51 19.19 12.06
N LYS A 29 -28.34 20.09 11.52
CA LYS A 29 -29.50 19.72 10.69
C LYS A 29 -29.07 19.16 9.35
N GLU A 30 -28.10 19.80 8.69
CA GLU A 30 -27.62 19.39 7.36
C GLU A 30 -26.83 18.08 7.38
N LEU A 31 -26.04 17.84 8.44
CA LEU A 31 -25.30 16.60 8.63
C LEU A 31 -26.14 15.48 9.26
N HIS A 32 -27.43 15.73 9.54
CA HIS A 32 -28.34 14.78 10.19
C HIS A 32 -27.74 14.15 11.46
N VAL A 33 -27.14 14.98 12.31
CA VAL A 33 -26.44 14.56 13.53
C VAL A 33 -27.44 14.04 14.55
N THR A 34 -27.18 12.87 15.14
CA THR A 34 -28.04 12.33 16.20
C THR A 34 -27.91 13.14 17.48
N GLU A 35 -28.88 13.07 18.38
CA GLU A 35 -28.79 13.83 19.66
C GLU A 35 -27.58 13.41 20.49
N ASP A 36 -27.22 12.12 20.53
CA ASP A 36 -26.00 11.66 21.22
C ASP A 36 -24.72 12.27 20.63
N GLN A 37 -24.62 12.29 19.29
CA GLN A 37 -23.47 12.88 18.60
C GLN A 37 -23.42 14.39 18.80
N LYS A 38 -24.58 15.04 18.84
CA LYS A 38 -24.72 16.47 19.06
C LYS A 38 -24.25 16.86 20.46
N VAL A 39 -24.65 16.14 21.51
CA VAL A 39 -24.17 16.39 22.89
C VAL A 39 -22.65 16.27 22.94
N MET A 40 -22.09 15.22 22.36
CA MET A 40 -20.65 15.01 22.30
C MET A 40 -19.94 16.15 21.55
N LEU A 41 -20.43 16.52 20.35
CA LEU A 41 -19.84 17.58 19.54
C LEU A 41 -19.93 18.94 20.23
N LEU A 42 -21.05 19.25 20.88
CA LEU A 42 -21.24 20.48 21.64
C LEU A 42 -20.20 20.61 22.75
N GLN A 43 -19.96 19.54 23.50
CA GLN A 43 -18.94 19.52 24.53
C GLN A 43 -17.53 19.76 23.94
N GLN A 44 -17.21 19.17 22.78
CA GLN A 44 -15.93 19.39 22.13
C GLN A 44 -15.78 20.82 21.59
N VAL A 45 -16.85 21.41 21.08
CA VAL A 45 -16.87 22.82 20.63
C VAL A 45 -16.71 23.75 21.83
N GLU A 46 -17.44 23.51 22.91
CA GLU A 46 -17.39 24.31 24.15
C GLU A 46 -15.98 24.35 24.77
N ILE A 47 -15.27 23.22 24.75
CA ILE A 47 -13.90 23.12 25.26
C ILE A 47 -12.89 23.74 24.28
N GLY A 48 -13.32 24.10 23.06
CA GLY A 48 -12.45 24.62 22.00
C GLY A 48 -11.60 23.53 21.36
N ASN A 49 -11.96 22.27 21.54
CA ASN A 49 -11.28 21.16 20.90
C ASN A 49 -11.61 21.09 19.43
N VAL A 50 -12.86 21.29 19.02
CA VAL A 50 -13.31 21.17 17.62
C VAL A 50 -14.12 22.39 17.24
N LEU A 51 -13.76 23.06 16.14
CA LEU A 51 -14.33 24.35 15.73
C LEU A 51 -14.10 25.46 16.75
N ALA A 52 -13.68 26.62 16.27
CA ALA A 52 -13.47 27.78 17.11
C ALA A 52 -14.76 28.61 17.23
N HIS A 53 -14.97 29.20 18.40
CA HIS A 53 -16.06 30.13 18.68
C HIS A 53 -15.58 31.32 19.53
N ARG A 54 -16.30 32.45 19.48
CA ARG A 54 -16.00 33.64 20.32
C ARG A 54 -16.77 33.65 21.65
N MET A 55 -17.72 32.75 21.83
CA MET A 55 -18.57 32.73 23.03
C MET A 55 -17.77 32.34 24.27
N THR A 56 -18.13 32.93 25.41
CA THR A 56 -17.67 32.46 26.72
C THR A 56 -18.27 31.09 27.00
N THR A 57 -17.51 30.20 27.64
CA THR A 57 -17.93 28.84 28.02
C THR A 57 -19.19 28.82 28.88
N VAL A 58 -19.42 29.86 29.69
CA VAL A 58 -20.60 29.95 30.55
C VAL A 58 -21.89 30.07 29.73
N GLY A 59 -22.69 28.99 29.73
CA GLY A 59 -24.02 28.95 29.11
C GLY A 59 -24.04 28.58 27.63
N PHE A 60 -22.96 28.00 27.09
CA PHE A 60 -22.88 27.55 25.70
C PHE A 60 -24.00 26.54 25.36
N ASN A 61 -24.09 25.44 26.11
CA ASN A 61 -25.12 24.42 25.88
C ASN A 61 -26.55 24.96 25.98
N ARG A 62 -26.80 25.83 26.97
CA ARG A 62 -28.12 26.45 27.17
C ARG A 62 -28.56 27.29 25.96
N ARG A 63 -27.63 27.96 25.28
CA ARG A 63 -27.94 28.77 24.08
C ARG A 63 -28.20 27.90 22.85
N VAL A 64 -27.52 26.76 22.74
CA VAL A 64 -27.80 25.79 21.68
C VAL A 64 -29.21 25.24 21.86
N GLU A 65 -29.57 24.88 23.10
CA GLU A 65 -30.90 24.37 23.44
C GLU A 65 -32.00 25.40 23.16
N SER A 66 -31.74 26.69 23.41
CA SER A 66 -32.66 27.77 23.07
C SER A 66 -32.68 28.13 21.58
N CYS A 67 -32.02 27.34 20.72
CA CYS A 67 -31.92 27.56 19.28
C CYS A 67 -31.37 28.94 18.90
N GLU A 68 -30.53 29.53 19.75
CA GLU A 68 -29.80 30.74 19.39
C GLU A 68 -28.77 30.43 18.30
N GLN A 69 -28.57 31.36 17.37
CA GLN A 69 -27.57 31.21 16.32
C GLN A 69 -26.16 31.28 16.92
N ILE A 70 -25.47 30.14 16.92
CA ILE A 70 -24.10 30.04 17.43
C ILE A 70 -23.16 30.02 16.23
N LYS A 71 -22.40 31.10 16.09
CA LYS A 71 -21.40 31.24 15.03
C LYS A 71 -20.11 30.54 15.45
N VAL A 72 -19.75 29.51 14.69
CA VAL A 72 -18.51 28.76 14.81
C VAL A 72 -17.74 28.85 13.49
N TRP A 73 -16.44 28.60 13.51
CA TRP A 73 -15.64 28.55 12.28
C TRP A 73 -14.55 27.49 12.36
N CYS A 74 -14.04 27.09 11.20
CA CYS A 74 -12.91 26.17 11.11
C CYS A 74 -11.62 26.88 11.55
N SER A 75 -10.96 26.40 12.61
CA SER A 75 -9.65 26.91 13.00
C SER A 75 -8.52 26.34 12.14
N ALA A 76 -7.32 26.90 12.23
CA ALA A 76 -6.15 26.33 11.56
C ALA A 76 -5.85 24.89 12.07
N ILE A 77 -6.05 24.63 13.37
CA ILE A 77 -5.84 23.31 13.98
C ILE A 77 -6.82 22.29 13.40
N ASP A 78 -8.08 22.68 13.22
CA ASP A 78 -9.11 21.85 12.61
C ASP A 78 -8.75 21.45 11.17
N ARG A 79 -8.19 22.40 10.39
CA ARG A 79 -7.68 22.13 9.04
C ARG A 79 -6.52 21.14 9.05
N PHE A 80 -5.56 21.28 9.96
CA PHE A 80 -4.44 20.35 10.08
C PHE A 80 -4.89 18.93 10.44
N ARG A 81 -5.88 18.78 11.32
CA ARG A 81 -6.42 17.45 11.65
C ARG A 81 -7.11 16.78 10.48
N LEU A 82 -7.82 17.56 9.66
CA LEU A 82 -8.44 17.02 8.45
C LEU A 82 -7.38 16.57 7.44
N LEU A 83 -6.31 17.36 7.26
CA LEU A 83 -5.16 17.01 6.43
C LEU A 83 -4.47 15.74 6.93
N GLU A 84 -4.17 15.66 8.22
CA GLU A 84 -3.55 14.47 8.83
C GLU A 84 -4.41 13.22 8.60
N TYR A 85 -5.73 13.34 8.75
CA TYR A 85 -6.64 12.23 8.45
C TYR A 85 -6.54 11.78 6.98
N GLN A 86 -6.52 12.73 6.04
CA GLN A 86 -6.38 12.45 4.61
C GLN A 86 -5.03 11.81 4.29
N GLU A 87 -3.93 12.34 4.80
CA GLU A 87 -2.59 11.79 4.63
C GLU A 87 -2.48 10.36 5.19
N LEU A 88 -3.03 10.10 6.38
CA LEU A 88 -3.08 8.75 6.95
C LEU A 88 -3.92 7.79 6.12
N GLN A 89 -5.01 8.27 5.52
CA GLN A 89 -5.83 7.47 4.63
C GLN A 89 -5.09 7.13 3.34
N GLU A 90 -4.45 8.11 2.72
CA GLU A 90 -3.63 7.93 1.51
C GLU A 90 -2.44 7.00 1.77
N ALA A 91 -1.75 7.16 2.91
CA ALA A 91 -0.65 6.28 3.30
C ALA A 91 -1.12 4.83 3.49
N ARG A 92 -2.31 4.62 4.06
CA ARG A 92 -2.91 3.27 4.20
C ARG A 92 -3.28 2.67 2.85
N GLU A 93 -3.81 3.47 1.93
CA GLU A 93 -4.15 3.01 0.58
C GLU A 93 -2.89 2.67 -0.22
N SER A 94 -1.86 3.49 -0.12
CA SER A 94 -0.52 3.25 -0.67
C SER A 94 0.11 1.98 -0.10
N SER A 95 0.03 1.76 1.22
CA SER A 95 0.52 0.54 1.85
C SER A 95 -0.23 -0.71 1.36
N LYS A 96 -1.55 -0.63 1.15
CA LYS A 96 -2.34 -1.73 0.59
C LYS A 96 -1.97 -2.02 -0.86
N SER A 97 -1.74 -0.99 -1.67
CA SER A 97 -1.35 -1.16 -3.07
C SER A 97 0.05 -1.78 -3.19
N ALA A 98 1.01 -1.31 -2.37
CA ALA A 98 2.34 -1.89 -2.26
C ALA A 98 2.28 -3.36 -1.82
N SER A 99 1.45 -3.68 -0.83
CA SER A 99 1.24 -5.06 -0.37
C SER A 99 0.68 -5.97 -1.47
N ARG A 100 -0.20 -5.43 -2.33
CA ARG A 100 -0.74 -6.16 -3.48
C ARG A 100 0.35 -6.42 -4.52
N MET A 101 1.17 -5.42 -4.83
CA MET A 101 2.31 -5.58 -5.74
C MET A 101 3.31 -6.62 -5.24
N ALA A 102 3.65 -6.57 -3.95
CA ALA A 102 4.53 -7.56 -3.32
C ALA A 102 3.95 -8.98 -3.43
N ARG A 103 2.64 -9.16 -3.19
CA ARG A 103 1.98 -10.46 -3.35
C ARG A 103 2.06 -10.99 -4.79
N ILE A 104 1.89 -10.13 -5.79
CA ILE A 104 2.02 -10.51 -7.20
C ILE A 104 3.46 -10.93 -7.50
N ALA A 105 4.45 -10.17 -7.03
CA ALA A 105 5.86 -10.51 -7.21
C ALA A 105 6.21 -11.87 -6.57
N ILE A 106 5.75 -12.13 -5.34
CA ILE A 106 5.92 -13.43 -4.69
C ILE A 106 5.32 -14.56 -5.53
N LEU A 107 4.12 -14.36 -6.07
CA LEU A 107 3.45 -15.36 -6.89
C LEU A 107 4.22 -15.66 -8.19
N ILE A 108 4.76 -14.63 -8.86
CA ILE A 108 5.61 -14.79 -10.04
C ILE A 108 6.89 -15.54 -9.70
N SER A 109 7.54 -15.21 -8.57
CA SER A 109 8.75 -15.91 -8.12
C SER A 109 8.51 -17.39 -7.87
N ILE A 110 7.36 -17.75 -7.28
CA ILE A 110 6.99 -19.15 -7.05
C ILE A 110 6.82 -19.88 -8.39
N ILE A 111 6.10 -19.29 -9.34
CA ILE A 111 5.90 -19.90 -10.67
C ILE A 111 7.25 -20.06 -11.39
N SER A 112 8.09 -19.02 -11.36
CA SER A 112 9.42 -19.05 -11.96
C SER A 112 10.28 -20.16 -11.36
N PHE A 113 10.25 -20.33 -10.03
CA PHE A 113 10.98 -21.39 -9.34
C PHE A 113 10.54 -22.78 -9.82
N PHE A 114 9.23 -23.07 -9.85
CA PHE A 114 8.73 -24.36 -10.33
C PHE A 114 9.04 -24.61 -11.80
N SER A 115 8.97 -23.57 -12.65
CA SER A 115 9.34 -23.70 -14.06
C SER A 115 10.82 -24.03 -14.26
N ALA A 116 11.71 -23.41 -13.48
CA ALA A 116 13.14 -23.68 -13.52
C ALA A 116 13.46 -25.12 -13.09
N VAL A 117 12.81 -25.60 -12.03
CA VAL A 117 12.93 -26.99 -11.58
C VAL A 117 12.45 -27.96 -12.67
N GLY A 118 11.30 -27.68 -13.29
CA GLY A 118 10.76 -28.52 -14.37
C GLY A 118 11.68 -28.58 -15.59
N ILE A 119 12.20 -27.43 -16.04
CA ILE A 119 13.17 -27.36 -17.14
C ILE A 119 14.46 -28.11 -16.78
N SER A 120 14.96 -27.95 -15.54
CA SER A 120 16.15 -28.65 -15.09
C SER A 120 15.97 -30.17 -15.10
N LEU A 121 14.82 -30.68 -14.66
CA LEU A 121 14.52 -32.11 -14.72
C LEU A 121 14.39 -32.61 -16.16
N TYR A 122 13.74 -31.84 -17.03
CA TYR A 122 13.65 -32.17 -18.46
C TYR A 122 15.03 -32.20 -19.13
N GLN A 123 15.92 -31.26 -18.79
CA GLN A 123 17.30 -31.27 -19.29
C GLN A 123 18.09 -32.50 -18.82
N ILE A 124 17.88 -32.94 -17.58
CA ILE A 124 18.53 -34.16 -17.06
C ILE A 124 17.99 -35.41 -17.75
N SER A 125 16.68 -35.49 -18.03
CA SER A 125 16.09 -36.68 -18.67
C SER A 125 16.21 -36.68 -20.20
N SER A 126 16.54 -35.55 -20.80
CA SER A 126 16.75 -35.46 -22.24
C SER A 126 18.12 -36.01 -22.58
N PRO A 127 18.24 -37.02 -23.46
CA PRO A 127 19.54 -37.46 -23.92
C PRO A 127 20.24 -36.27 -24.57
N ILE A 128 21.47 -35.99 -24.12
CA ILE A 128 22.33 -35.01 -24.78
C ILE A 128 22.61 -35.57 -26.18
N ILE A 129 21.86 -35.11 -27.18
CA ILE A 129 22.15 -35.40 -28.59
C ILE A 129 23.37 -34.55 -28.93
N LEU A 130 24.57 -35.08 -28.65
CA LEU A 130 25.79 -34.51 -29.18
C LEU A 130 25.75 -34.66 -30.71
N PRO A 131 25.97 -33.59 -31.47
CA PRO A 131 25.97 -33.67 -32.93
C PRO A 131 27.08 -34.64 -33.39
N GLU A 132 26.80 -35.47 -34.40
CA GLU A 132 27.62 -36.63 -34.79
C GLU A 132 29.12 -36.32 -34.95
N HIS A 133 29.46 -35.14 -35.48
CA HIS A 133 30.85 -34.68 -35.65
C HIS A 133 31.68 -34.59 -34.35
N PHE A 134 31.03 -34.63 -33.18
CA PHE A 134 31.70 -34.63 -31.89
C PHE A 134 32.35 -35.99 -31.60
N TRP A 135 31.71 -37.08 -32.02
CA TRP A 135 32.23 -38.44 -31.88
C TRP A 135 33.35 -38.72 -32.88
N ASP A 136 33.18 -38.26 -34.12
CA ASP A 136 34.22 -38.38 -35.17
C ASP A 136 35.54 -37.73 -34.76
N ARG A 137 35.47 -36.56 -34.11
CA ARG A 137 36.66 -35.86 -33.61
C ARG A 137 37.31 -36.58 -32.43
N GLN A 138 36.55 -37.27 -31.58
CA GLN A 138 37.12 -38.09 -30.51
C GLN A 138 37.87 -39.29 -31.07
N ASP A 139 37.29 -39.98 -32.05
CA ASP A 139 37.90 -41.15 -32.68
C ASP A 139 39.18 -40.79 -33.44
N GLU A 140 39.20 -39.64 -34.13
CA GLU A 140 40.43 -39.11 -34.74
C GLU A 140 41.52 -38.81 -33.71
N PHE A 141 41.17 -38.22 -32.56
CA PHE A 141 42.11 -37.94 -31.48
C PHE A 141 42.67 -39.22 -30.86
N ILE A 142 41.82 -40.22 -30.63
CA ILE A 142 42.24 -41.51 -30.08
C ILE A 142 43.20 -42.21 -31.05
N LYS A 143 42.85 -42.27 -32.34
CA LYS A 143 43.74 -42.85 -33.36
C LYS A 143 45.07 -42.11 -33.47
N ALA A 144 45.05 -40.78 -33.40
CA ALA A 144 46.27 -39.97 -33.44
C ALA A 144 47.16 -40.17 -32.20
N LEU A 145 46.56 -40.42 -31.03
CA LEU A 145 47.29 -40.77 -29.81
C LEU A 145 47.91 -42.17 -29.92
N GLU A 146 47.16 -43.15 -30.42
CA GLU A 146 47.66 -44.51 -30.64
C GLU A 146 48.83 -44.54 -31.62
N THR A 147 48.77 -43.76 -32.71
CA THR A 147 49.88 -43.65 -33.67
C THR A 147 51.11 -43.00 -33.05
N LYS A 148 50.94 -41.90 -32.32
CA LYS A 148 52.07 -41.24 -31.64
C LYS A 148 52.69 -42.10 -30.55
N VAL A 149 51.89 -42.87 -29.81
CA VAL A 149 52.38 -43.81 -28.80
C VAL A 149 53.16 -44.94 -29.47
N ALA A 150 52.66 -45.49 -30.58
CA ALA A 150 53.38 -46.51 -31.36
C ALA A 150 54.71 -45.99 -31.95
N GLU A 151 54.75 -44.76 -32.46
CA GLU A 151 55.98 -44.11 -32.94
C GLU A 151 56.99 -43.86 -31.82
N SER A 152 56.51 -43.51 -30.62
CA SER A 152 57.39 -43.29 -29.46
C SER A 152 58.00 -44.59 -28.92
N LEU A 153 57.29 -45.72 -29.02
CA LEU A 153 57.81 -47.04 -28.64
C LEU A 153 58.84 -47.57 -29.65
N ASN A 154 58.63 -47.36 -30.95
CA ASN A 154 59.60 -47.76 -31.98
C ASN A 154 60.91 -46.95 -31.97
N ASN A 155 60.90 -45.72 -31.45
CA ASN A 155 62.09 -44.88 -31.31
C ASN A 155 62.89 -45.13 -30.01
N GLN A 156 62.44 -46.03 -29.13
CA GLN A 156 63.19 -46.45 -27.93
C GLN A 156 64.04 -47.71 -28.12
N ASP A 157 63.88 -48.43 -29.24
CA ASP A 157 64.61 -49.67 -29.58
C ASP A 157 65.70 -49.47 -30.67
N SER A 158 66.14 -48.23 -30.94
CA SER A 158 67.28 -47.89 -31.83
C SER A 158 68.49 -47.36 -31.09
#